data_AF-A0AAX0XUR7-F1
#
_entry.id   AF-A0AAX0XUR7-F1
#
_cell.length_a   1.000
_cell.length_b   1.000
_cell.length_c   1.000
_cell.angle_alpha   90.00
_cell.angle_beta   90.00
_cell.angle_gamma   90.00
#
_symmetry.space_group_name_H-M   'P 1'
#
loop_
_entity.id
_entity.type
_entity.pdbx_description
1 polymer ?
#
loop_
_entity_poly.entity_id
_entity_poly.type
_entity_poly.pdbx_seq_one_letter_code
_entity_poly.pdbx_strand_id
1 'polypeptide(L)'
;MHSKQTVSREEYRSLDNRVTCILQQRWPAKEISQWVGMLKGKQQSVACAILRRRHPRPTSLALPVIAPEVPNPFQTRANRPTVPVMTADGRSVGRRHIVDGLTPVAIDQNGTIRCAVTGRTLFIAPGSTTDRTNPGAAAQLNPTYRPALHQVVADHRQIEAGV
;
A
#
# COMPACT_ATOMS: atom_id res chain seq x y z
N MET A 1 -5.92 -23.42 -10.81
CA MET A 1 -4.93 -22.52 -11.44
C MET A 1 -3.83 -22.23 -10.43
N HIS A 2 -2.58 -22.44 -10.82
CA HIS A 2 -1.41 -22.62 -9.97
C HIS A 2 -1.22 -21.55 -8.88
N SER A 3 -1.27 -21.99 -7.62
CA SER A 3 -0.79 -21.24 -6.46
C SER A 3 0.70 -20.96 -6.66
N LYS A 4 1.05 -19.78 -7.18
CA LYS A 4 2.41 -19.23 -7.11
C LYS A 4 2.78 -19.20 -5.63
N GLN A 5 3.48 -20.23 -5.16
CA GLN A 5 3.96 -20.31 -3.77
C GLN A 5 4.96 -19.18 -3.53
N THR A 6 4.45 -18.00 -3.21
CA THR A 6 5.20 -16.88 -2.65
C THR A 6 5.46 -17.20 -1.18
N VAL A 7 6.66 -16.86 -0.68
CA VAL A 7 6.97 -16.88 0.77
C VAL A 7 5.84 -16.15 1.50
N SER A 8 5.30 -16.74 2.56
CA SER A 8 4.18 -16.14 3.28
C SER A 8 4.59 -14.80 3.88
N ARG A 9 3.61 -13.95 4.20
CA ARG A 9 3.89 -12.62 4.77
C ARG A 9 4.59 -12.74 6.13
N GLU A 10 4.21 -13.75 6.89
CA GLU A 10 4.73 -14.08 8.21
C GLU A 10 6.18 -14.57 8.12
N GLU A 11 6.46 -15.46 7.15
CA GLU A 11 7.81 -15.93 6.87
C GLU A 11 8.73 -14.79 6.43
N TYR A 12 8.26 -13.91 5.55
CA TYR A 12 9.04 -12.73 5.18
C TYR A 12 9.35 -11.86 6.40
N ARG A 13 8.35 -11.57 7.24
CA ARG A 13 8.54 -10.76 8.46
C ARG A 13 9.55 -11.39 9.41
N SER A 14 9.49 -12.71 9.60
CA SER A 14 10.46 -13.45 10.41
C SER A 14 11.88 -13.31 9.86
N LEU A 15 12.06 -13.48 8.54
CA LEU A 15 13.35 -13.29 7.87
C LEU A 15 13.84 -11.84 7.98
N ASP A 16 12.99 -10.85 7.76
CA ASP A 16 13.34 -9.43 7.85
C ASP A 16 13.76 -9.02 9.27
N ASN A 17 13.04 -9.49 10.28
CA ASN A 17 13.38 -9.29 11.68
C ASN A 17 14.73 -9.95 12.00
N ARG A 18 14.95 -11.19 11.54
CA ARG A 18 16.21 -11.89 11.78
C ARG A 18 17.40 -11.19 11.11
N VAL A 19 17.25 -10.75 9.86
CA VAL A 19 18.29 -9.96 9.17
C VAL A 19 18.54 -8.66 9.93
N THR A 20 17.50 -7.99 10.42
CA THR A 20 17.65 -6.78 11.25
C THR A 20 18.48 -7.05 12.50
N CYS A 21 18.22 -8.13 13.23
CA CYS A 21 19.02 -8.52 14.39
C CYS A 21 20.47 -8.82 14.02
N ILE A 22 20.72 -9.55 12.92
CA ILE A 22 22.07 -9.88 12.44
C ILE A 22 22.87 -8.61 12.13
N LEU A 23 22.25 -7.63 11.47
CA LEU A 23 22.89 -6.35 11.12
C LEU A 23 23.15 -5.49 12.36
N GLN A 24 22.22 -5.45 13.31
CA GLN A 24 22.39 -4.74 14.58
C GLN A 24 23.52 -5.34 15.43
N GLN A 25 23.61 -6.68 15.46
CA GLN A 25 24.64 -7.42 16.18
C GLN A 25 25.98 -7.46 15.43
N ARG A 26 26.07 -6.85 14.24
CA ARG A 26 27.30 -6.76 13.42
C ARG A 26 27.98 -8.11 13.21
N TRP A 27 27.19 -9.13 12.86
CA TRP A 27 27.74 -10.46 12.61
C TRP A 27 28.86 -10.43 11.56
N PRO A 28 29.95 -11.20 11.74
CA PRO A 28 30.98 -11.38 10.74
C PRO A 28 30.41 -11.93 9.42
N ALA A 29 31.00 -11.53 8.29
CA ALA A 29 30.55 -11.96 6.95
C ALA A 29 30.46 -13.49 6.79
N LYS A 30 31.37 -14.23 7.44
CA LYS A 30 31.39 -15.70 7.44
C LYS A 30 30.15 -16.29 8.13
N GLU A 31 29.74 -15.73 9.26
CA GLU A 31 28.55 -16.18 10.01
C GLU A 31 27.27 -15.83 9.26
N ILE A 32 27.22 -14.66 8.62
CA ILE A 32 26.11 -14.27 7.75
C ILE A 32 25.98 -15.24 6.58
N SER A 33 27.09 -15.58 5.92
CA SER A 33 27.13 -16.53 4.81
C SER A 33 26.69 -17.92 5.23
N GLN A 34 27.13 -18.39 6.41
CA GLN A 34 26.75 -19.67 6.96
C GLN A 34 25.25 -19.72 7.30
N TRP A 35 24.71 -18.68 7.95
CA TRP A 35 23.28 -18.58 8.24
C TRP A 35 22.45 -18.61 6.96
N VAL A 36 22.85 -17.86 5.93
CA VAL A 36 22.21 -17.89 4.61
C VAL A 36 22.30 -19.29 3.97
N GLY A 37 23.42 -20.00 4.13
CA GLY A 37 23.59 -21.37 3.67
C GLY A 37 22.68 -22.38 4.35
N MET A 38 22.23 -22.10 5.58
CA MET A 38 21.26 -22.93 6.31
C MET A 38 19.82 -22.75 5.83
N LEU A 39 19.52 -21.63 5.17
CA LEU A 39 18.19 -21.37 4.59
C LEU A 39 18.02 -22.16 3.29
N LYS A 40 16.79 -22.64 3.03
CA LYS A 40 16.49 -23.45 1.84
C LYS A 40 15.60 -22.70 0.84
N GLY A 41 15.88 -22.90 -0.45
CA GLY A 41 15.03 -22.45 -1.57
C GLY A 41 14.68 -20.96 -1.55
N LYS A 42 13.39 -20.64 -1.49
CA LYS A 42 12.88 -19.26 -1.58
C LYS A 42 13.24 -18.41 -0.35
N GLN A 43 13.36 -19.01 0.83
CA GLN A 43 13.76 -18.28 2.06
C GLN A 43 15.21 -17.78 1.95
N GLN A 44 16.11 -18.61 1.42
CA GLN A 44 17.49 -18.22 1.13
C GLN A 44 17.53 -17.05 0.15
N SER A 45 16.74 -17.15 -0.92
CA SER A 45 16.65 -16.13 -1.96
C SER A 45 16.12 -14.79 -1.40
N VAL A 46 15.10 -14.82 -0.54
CA VAL A 46 14.58 -13.62 0.14
C VAL A 46 15.60 -13.05 1.12
N ALA A 47 16.23 -13.87 1.95
CA ALA A 47 17.22 -13.40 2.92
C ALA A 47 18.43 -12.76 2.24
N CYS A 48 18.94 -13.36 1.16
CA CYS A 48 20.01 -12.76 0.37
C CYS A 48 19.59 -11.43 -0.26
N ALA A 49 18.34 -11.30 -0.73
CA ALA A 49 17.82 -10.05 -1.30
C ALA A 49 17.72 -8.93 -0.24
N ILE A 50 17.23 -9.26 0.96
CA ILE A 50 17.16 -8.30 2.09
C ILE A 50 18.58 -7.88 2.51
N LEU A 51 19.50 -8.83 2.65
CA LEU A 51 20.91 -8.55 3.01
C LEU A 51 21.60 -7.68 1.97
N ARG A 52 21.44 -7.95 0.67
CA ARG A 52 22.02 -7.11 -0.40
C ARG A 52 21.51 -5.68 -0.36
N ARG A 53 20.26 -5.47 0.06
CA ARG A 53 19.65 -4.14 0.16
C ARG A 53 20.08 -3.37 1.41
N ARG A 54 20.29 -4.05 2.54
CA ARG A 54 20.48 -3.41 3.85
C ARG A 54 21.91 -3.46 4.39
N HIS A 55 22.75 -4.38 3.91
CA HIS A 55 24.12 -4.49 4.39
C HIS A 55 25.01 -3.38 3.79
N PRO A 56 25.88 -2.71 4.56
CA PRO A 56 26.72 -1.62 4.05
C PRO A 56 27.70 -2.02 2.95
N ARG A 57 28.15 -3.29 2.96
CA ARG A 57 29.09 -3.86 1.98
C ARG A 57 28.59 -5.23 1.50
N PRO A 58 27.57 -5.28 0.62
CA PRO A 58 26.91 -6.53 0.27
C PRO A 58 27.80 -7.46 -0.58
N THR A 59 28.70 -6.89 -1.37
CA THR A 59 29.67 -7.63 -2.21
C THR A 59 30.67 -8.44 -1.37
N SER A 60 30.94 -8.04 -0.13
CA SER A 60 31.85 -8.74 0.79
C SER A 60 31.24 -9.98 1.45
N LEU A 61 29.93 -10.18 1.34
CA LEU A 61 29.21 -11.26 2.03
C LEU A 61 29.20 -12.60 1.28
N ALA A 62 29.90 -12.72 0.13
CA ALA A 62 29.95 -13.94 -0.69
C ALA A 62 28.59 -14.66 -0.87
N LEU A 63 27.50 -13.87 -0.92
CA LEU A 63 26.14 -14.41 -0.92
C LEU A 63 25.87 -15.18 -2.23
N PRO A 64 25.19 -16.34 -2.18
CA PRO A 64 24.90 -17.12 -3.37
C PRO A 64 24.16 -16.29 -4.42
N VAL A 65 24.47 -16.54 -5.70
CA VAL A 65 23.80 -15.88 -6.83
C VAL A 65 22.31 -16.20 -6.75
N ILE A 66 21.49 -15.16 -6.55
CA ILE A 66 20.04 -15.31 -6.48
C ILE A 66 19.52 -15.20 -7.90
N ALA A 67 18.66 -16.13 -8.34
CA ALA A 67 17.94 -15.97 -9.60
C ALA A 67 17.07 -14.70 -9.54
N PRO A 68 16.97 -13.90 -10.62
CA PRO A 68 16.26 -12.62 -10.62
C PRO A 68 14.76 -12.70 -10.27
N GLU A 69 14.20 -13.90 -10.08
CA GLU A 69 12.81 -14.16 -9.72
C GLU A 69 12.48 -14.05 -8.22
N VAL A 70 13.15 -13.21 -7.44
CA VAL A 70 12.63 -12.89 -6.10
C VAL A 70 11.83 -11.61 -6.18
N PRO A 71 10.50 -11.67 -6.39
CA PRO A 71 9.67 -10.50 -6.18
C PRO A 71 9.83 -10.11 -4.71
N ASN A 72 10.32 -8.90 -4.48
CA ASN A 72 10.20 -8.29 -3.17
C ASN A 72 8.70 -8.24 -2.83
N PRO A 73 8.19 -9.01 -1.86
CA PRO A 73 6.76 -9.05 -1.58
C PRO A 73 6.24 -7.68 -1.09
N PHE A 74 7.13 -6.77 -0.67
CA PHE A 74 6.79 -5.38 -0.34
C PHE A 74 6.93 -4.38 -1.48
N GLN A 75 7.43 -4.78 -2.66
CA GLN A 75 7.23 -3.98 -3.87
C GLN A 75 5.75 -3.88 -4.23
N THR A 76 4.88 -4.77 -3.73
CA THR A 76 3.42 -4.57 -3.84
C THR A 76 2.93 -3.30 -3.17
N ARG A 77 3.67 -2.66 -2.25
CA ARG A 77 3.30 -1.32 -1.73
C ARG A 77 3.85 -0.19 -2.58
N ALA A 78 5.09 -0.31 -3.07
CA ALA A 78 5.72 0.74 -3.88
C ALA A 78 5.14 0.83 -5.31
N ASN A 79 4.69 -0.31 -5.88
CA ASN A 79 4.07 -0.39 -7.20
C ASN A 79 2.55 -0.53 -7.15
N ARG A 80 1.92 -0.36 -5.97
CA ARG A 80 0.46 -0.36 -5.88
C ARG A 80 -0.05 0.87 -6.62
N PRO A 81 -1.01 0.74 -7.55
CA PRO A 81 -1.66 1.89 -8.15
C PRO A 81 -2.16 2.82 -7.03
N THR A 82 -1.71 4.07 -7.08
CA THR A 82 -2.15 5.11 -6.15
C THR A 82 -2.86 6.19 -6.92
N VAL A 83 -3.96 6.71 -6.38
CA VAL A 83 -4.67 7.85 -6.94
C VAL A 83 -4.36 9.11 -6.15
N PRO A 84 -4.16 10.26 -6.83
CA PRO A 84 -4.25 11.54 -6.16
C PRO A 84 -5.68 11.70 -5.63
N VAL A 85 -5.80 12.11 -4.37
CA VAL A 85 -7.09 12.47 -3.77
C VAL A 85 -7.24 13.97 -3.92
N MET A 86 -8.28 14.42 -4.61
CA MET A 86 -8.54 15.85 -4.81
C MET A 86 -9.37 16.45 -3.67
N THR A 87 -9.39 17.77 -3.47
CA THR A 87 -10.40 18.53 -2.70
C THR A 87 -11.62 18.87 -3.57
N ALA A 88 -12.71 19.35 -2.96
CA ALA A 88 -13.87 19.88 -3.69
C ALA A 88 -13.45 20.91 -4.77
N ASP A 89 -12.46 21.76 -4.47
CA ASP A 89 -11.91 22.76 -5.39
C ASP A 89 -10.88 22.20 -6.39
N GLY A 90 -10.72 20.88 -6.50
CA GLY A 90 -9.84 20.22 -7.47
C GLY A 90 -8.35 20.17 -7.10
N ARG A 91 -7.95 20.56 -5.88
CA ARG A 91 -6.54 20.55 -5.45
C ARG A 91 -6.14 19.17 -4.90
N SER A 92 -4.94 18.69 -5.21
CA SER A 92 -4.45 17.40 -4.68
C SER A 92 -4.09 17.48 -3.19
N VAL A 93 -4.58 16.53 -2.39
CA VAL A 93 -4.43 16.42 -0.93
C VAL A 93 -3.45 15.31 -0.52
N GLY A 94 -3.11 14.42 -1.45
CA GLY A 94 -2.22 13.30 -1.19
C GLY A 94 -2.49 12.13 -2.12
N ARG A 95 -1.81 11.01 -1.90
CA ARG A 95 -1.96 9.79 -2.69
C ARG A 95 -2.45 8.64 -1.82
N ARG A 96 -3.40 7.84 -2.33
CA ARG A 96 -3.99 6.72 -1.59
C ARG A 96 -4.04 5.48 -2.47
N HIS A 97 -3.88 4.30 -1.86
CA HIS A 97 -3.84 3.02 -2.56
C HIS A 97 -5.21 2.66 -3.15
N ILE A 98 -5.19 2.17 -4.39
CA ILE A 98 -6.36 1.61 -5.07
C ILE A 98 -6.50 0.14 -4.66
N VAL A 99 -7.73 -0.28 -4.36
CA VAL A 99 -8.14 -1.68 -4.31
C VAL A 99 -8.60 -2.07 -5.71
N ASP A 100 -8.00 -3.13 -6.27
CA ASP A 100 -8.25 -3.55 -7.64
C ASP A 100 -9.74 -3.73 -7.93
N GLY A 101 -10.23 -3.05 -8.97
CA GLY A 101 -11.62 -3.13 -9.44
C GLY A 101 -12.61 -2.15 -8.80
N LEU A 102 -12.20 -1.34 -7.81
CA LEU A 102 -13.08 -0.35 -7.17
C LEU A 102 -12.70 1.09 -7.53
N THR A 103 -13.72 1.94 -7.71
CA THR A 103 -13.56 3.38 -7.93
C THR A 103 -13.28 4.06 -6.58
N PRO A 104 -12.15 4.75 -6.40
CA PRO A 104 -11.85 5.39 -5.13
C PRO A 104 -12.70 6.66 -4.94
N VAL A 105 -13.27 6.81 -3.75
CA VAL A 105 -14.14 7.96 -3.41
C VAL A 105 -13.73 8.61 -2.10
N ALA A 106 -13.92 9.92 -2.01
CA ALA A 106 -13.81 10.69 -0.78
C ALA A 106 -15.22 11.06 -0.29
N ILE A 107 -15.40 11.04 1.03
CA ILE A 107 -16.62 11.49 1.71
C ILE A 107 -16.30 12.81 2.38
N ASP A 108 -16.98 13.87 1.97
CA ASP A 108 -16.83 15.20 2.55
C ASP A 108 -17.55 15.28 3.91
N GLN A 109 -17.20 16.26 4.73
CA GLN A 109 -17.79 16.43 6.08
C GLN A 109 -19.32 16.58 6.07
N ASN A 110 -19.88 17.08 4.96
CA ASN A 110 -21.33 17.21 4.80
C ASN A 110 -22.01 15.92 4.30
N GLY A 111 -21.27 14.81 4.17
CA GLY A 111 -21.75 13.51 3.69
C GLY A 111 -21.78 13.34 2.17
N THR A 112 -21.40 14.37 1.39
CA THR A 112 -21.31 14.30 -0.08
C THR A 112 -20.17 13.36 -0.48
N ILE A 113 -20.39 12.52 -1.49
CA ILE A 113 -19.39 11.57 -1.98
C ILE A 113 -18.92 12.02 -3.35
N ARG A 114 -17.61 11.98 -3.56
CA ARG A 114 -16.97 12.40 -4.80
C ARG A 114 -15.89 11.42 -5.24
N CYS A 115 -15.72 11.30 -6.54
CA CYS A 115 -14.64 10.51 -7.14
C CYS A 115 -13.30 11.12 -6.70
N ALA A 116 -12.45 10.33 -6.06
CA ALA A 116 -11.15 10.80 -5.59
C ALA A 116 -10.24 11.20 -6.76
N VAL A 117 -10.40 10.55 -7.93
CA VAL A 117 -9.59 10.77 -9.13
C VAL A 117 -9.96 12.06 -9.85
N THR A 118 -11.25 12.27 -10.11
CA THR A 118 -11.74 13.37 -10.96
C THR A 118 -12.32 14.53 -10.16
N GLY A 119 -12.56 14.34 -8.86
CA GLY A 119 -13.25 15.31 -8.00
C GLY A 119 -14.76 15.41 -8.23
N ARG A 120 -15.30 14.71 -9.24
CA ARG A 120 -16.72 14.76 -9.60
C ARG A 120 -17.60 14.23 -8.46
N THR A 121 -18.67 14.96 -8.14
CA THR A 121 -19.70 14.52 -7.21
C THR A 121 -20.43 13.29 -7.75
N LEU A 122 -20.53 12.25 -6.92
CA LEU A 122 -21.21 10.98 -7.22
C LEU A 122 -22.49 10.81 -6.41
N PHE A 123 -22.54 11.42 -5.22
CA PHE A 123 -23.70 11.39 -4.34
C PHE A 123 -23.77 12.69 -3.55
N ILE A 124 -24.96 13.28 -3.47
CA ILE A 124 -25.24 14.49 -2.69
C ILE A 124 -26.01 14.06 -1.44
N ALA A 125 -25.47 14.40 -0.27
CA ALA A 125 -26.16 14.15 0.98
C ALA A 125 -27.38 15.07 1.13
N PRO A 126 -28.55 14.54 1.55
CA PRO A 126 -29.73 15.35 1.83
C PRO A 126 -29.43 16.46 2.84
N GLY A 127 -29.89 17.68 2.57
CA GLY A 127 -29.68 18.84 3.45
C GLY A 127 -28.27 19.47 3.40
N SER A 128 -27.34 18.86 2.65
CA SER A 128 -26.02 19.46 2.40
C SER A 128 -26.15 20.83 1.71
N THR A 129 -25.11 21.66 1.79
CA THR A 129 -25.09 22.96 1.08
C THR A 129 -25.34 22.76 -0.41
N THR A 130 -24.75 21.72 -1.02
CA THR A 130 -24.93 21.38 -2.44
C THR A 130 -26.38 21.00 -2.77
N ASP A 131 -27.04 20.25 -1.89
CA ASP A 131 -28.46 19.88 -2.03
C ASP A 131 -29.37 21.12 -1.97
N ARG A 132 -29.10 22.01 -1.01
CA ARG A 132 -29.87 23.25 -0.82
C ARG A 132 -29.69 24.26 -1.96
N THR A 133 -28.48 24.36 -2.53
CA THR A 133 -28.19 25.28 -3.63
C THR A 133 -28.60 24.75 -5.00
N ASN A 134 -28.84 23.43 -5.13
CA ASN A 134 -29.22 22.80 -6.40
C ASN A 134 -30.44 21.88 -6.22
N PRO A 135 -31.66 22.44 -6.10
CA PRO A 135 -32.87 21.65 -5.95
C PRO A 135 -33.03 20.62 -7.08
N GLY A 136 -33.28 19.35 -6.71
CA GLY A 136 -33.48 18.25 -7.66
C GLY A 136 -32.20 17.59 -8.17
N ALA A 137 -31.01 18.17 -7.94
CA ALA A 137 -29.74 17.56 -8.35
C ALA A 137 -29.49 16.21 -7.66
N ALA A 138 -29.81 16.09 -6.37
CA ALA A 138 -29.71 14.84 -5.63
C ALA A 138 -30.62 13.75 -6.22
N ALA A 139 -31.84 14.09 -6.63
CA ALA A 139 -32.79 13.14 -7.23
C ALA A 139 -32.32 12.61 -8.58
N GLN A 140 -31.57 13.41 -9.35
CA GLN A 140 -30.99 12.98 -10.62
C GLN A 140 -29.70 12.19 -10.44
N LEU A 141 -28.84 12.60 -9.51
CA LEU A 141 -27.50 12.04 -9.35
C LEU A 141 -27.48 10.77 -8.48
N ASN A 142 -28.14 10.80 -7.31
CA ASN A 142 -28.02 9.74 -6.30
C ASN A 142 -28.46 8.36 -6.79
N PRO A 143 -29.48 8.19 -7.65
CA PRO A 143 -29.87 6.87 -8.17
C PRO A 143 -28.77 6.17 -9.00
N THR A 144 -27.82 6.94 -9.55
CA THR A 144 -26.70 6.39 -10.33
C THR A 144 -25.54 5.90 -9.45
N TYR A 145 -25.55 6.23 -8.16
CA TYR A 145 -24.49 5.86 -7.23
C TYR A 145 -24.59 4.38 -6.83
N ARG A 146 -23.50 3.63 -6.99
CA ARG A 146 -23.42 2.19 -6.71
C ARG A 146 -22.38 1.90 -5.63
N PRO A 147 -22.71 1.90 -4.33
CA PRO A 147 -21.75 1.77 -3.24
C PRO A 147 -20.79 0.57 -3.38
N ALA A 148 -21.28 -0.57 -3.86
CA ALA A 148 -20.51 -1.80 -4.04
C ALA A 148 -19.33 -1.67 -5.05
N LEU A 149 -19.33 -0.66 -5.91
CA LEU A 149 -18.26 -0.40 -6.88
C LEU A 149 -17.24 0.62 -6.38
N HIS A 150 -17.38 1.12 -5.15
CA HIS A 150 -16.57 2.21 -4.65
C HIS A 150 -15.76 1.80 -3.40
N GLN A 151 -14.52 2.28 -3.33
CA GLN A 151 -13.65 2.15 -2.17
C GLN A 151 -13.60 3.49 -1.46
N VAL A 152 -14.01 3.53 -0.18
CA VAL A 152 -13.88 4.74 0.64
C VAL A 152 -12.41 4.98 0.97
N VAL A 153 -11.94 6.18 0.64
CA VAL A 153 -10.61 6.64 0.94
C VAL A 153 -10.70 7.51 2.19
N ALA A 154 -10.29 6.97 3.34
CA ALA A 154 -10.25 7.74 4.57
C ALA A 154 -9.17 8.84 4.48
N ASP A 155 -9.58 10.09 4.73
CA ASP A 155 -8.62 11.16 4.95
C ASP A 155 -8.17 11.16 6.42
N HIS A 156 -7.04 10.52 6.71
CA HIS A 156 -6.47 10.47 8.07
C HIS A 156 -5.87 11.80 8.56
N ARG A 157 -6.28 12.96 8.04
CA ARG A 157 -5.84 14.27 8.53
C ARG A 157 -6.52 14.70 9.85
N GLN A 158 -7.35 13.85 10.46
CA GLN A 158 -7.90 14.07 11.80
C GLN A 158 -7.63 12.87 12.71
N ILE A 159 -6.36 12.64 13.08
CA ILE A 159 -6.00 12.14 14.42
C ILE A 159 -4.69 12.84 14.86
N GLU A 160 -4.64 14.17 14.72
CA GLU A 160 -3.75 15.05 15.49
C GLU A 160 -4.58 16.29 15.87
N ALA A 161 -5.67 16.05 16.59
CA ALA A 161 -6.32 17.04 17.43
C ALA A 161 -6.41 16.40 18.82
N GLY A 162 -5.93 17.12 19.84
CA GLY A 162 -5.64 16.66 21.21
C GLY A 162 -6.72 15.80 21.87
N VAL A 163 -6.36 14.96 22.84
CA VAL A 163 -5.65 15.26 24.09
C VAL A 163 -4.67 14.15 24.45
#